data_AF-A0A6I7XTX2-F1
#
_entry.id   AF-A0A6I7XTX2-F1
#
_cell.length_a   1.000
_cell.length_b   1.000
_cell.length_c   1.000
_cell.angle_alpha   90.00
_cell.angle_beta   90.00
_cell.angle_gamma   90.00
#
_symmetry.space_group_name_H-M   'P 1'
#
loop_
_entity.id
_entity.type
_entity.pdbx_description
1 polymer ?
#
loop_
_entity_poly.entity_id
_entity_poly.type
_entity_poly.pdbx_seq_one_letter_code
_entity_poly.pdbx_strand_id
1 'polypeptide(L)'
;MRSIPLTFCAAALAAATLVPIPAALAESGSGHEDSHSRATLSVSPSSVAPGREVDLELSGCKAKEAKGNSDAFVSEVRFSAGNDRTLYAEASIRSDAEPGDYDVEAICKDDKHTKATATVTVVHRERPMPVAPVHAGGGGTAVLASETADQDGPGTTHEVIGLAMAAVAAVAVAYRSVRRRRPAAD
;
A
#
# COMPACT_ATOMS: atom_id res chain seq x y z
N MET A 1 2.90 41.80 76.86
CA MET A 1 4.19 42.51 76.72
C MET A 1 5.16 41.58 76.03
N ARG A 2 5.88 42.12 75.05
CA ARG A 2 7.07 41.58 74.38
C ARG A 2 6.83 40.69 73.15
N SER A 3 6.85 41.39 72.03
CA SER A 3 7.19 40.96 70.67
C SER A 3 8.70 40.71 70.50
N ILE A 4 9.08 40.40 69.24
CA ILE A 4 10.40 40.42 68.59
C ILE A 4 11.08 39.02 68.56
N PRO A 5 11.93 38.68 67.56
CA PRO A 5 11.65 38.37 66.14
C PRO A 5 12.40 37.08 65.70
N LEU A 6 11.95 36.35 64.66
CA LEU A 6 12.82 35.34 64.05
C LEU A 6 12.90 35.50 62.53
N THR A 7 13.87 36.34 62.17
CA THR A 7 14.92 36.11 61.16
C THR A 7 14.61 35.18 59.97
N PHE A 8 14.55 35.82 58.81
CA PHE A 8 14.78 35.26 57.47
C PHE A 8 15.99 34.31 57.44
N CYS A 9 15.81 33.12 56.88
CA CYS A 9 16.88 32.37 56.24
C CYS A 9 16.35 31.78 54.93
N ALA A 10 16.76 32.41 53.83
CA ALA A 10 16.65 31.88 52.49
C ALA A 10 17.51 30.62 52.36
N ALA A 11 16.93 29.56 51.81
CA ALA A 11 17.68 28.43 51.29
C ALA A 11 17.01 27.97 49.99
N ALA A 12 17.57 28.43 48.88
CA ALA A 12 17.27 27.94 47.55
C ALA A 12 17.81 26.50 47.42
N LEU A 13 16.94 25.56 47.08
CA LEU A 13 17.34 24.22 46.65
C LEU A 13 16.98 24.09 45.17
N ALA A 14 17.98 24.29 44.33
CA ALA A 14 17.97 23.89 42.94
C ALA A 14 18.18 22.37 42.87
N ALA A 15 17.17 21.63 42.44
CA ALA A 15 17.33 20.23 42.02
C ALA A 15 17.31 20.19 40.48
N ALA A 16 18.49 20.11 39.88
CA ALA A 16 18.64 19.86 38.46
C ALA A 16 18.41 18.37 38.18
N THR A 17 17.25 18.03 37.63
CA THR A 17 17.02 16.72 37.03
C THR A 17 17.60 16.72 35.62
N LEU A 18 18.73 16.04 35.43
CA LEU A 18 19.28 15.68 34.13
C LEU A 18 18.33 14.72 33.41
N VAL A 19 17.68 15.20 32.35
CA VAL A 19 17.04 14.34 31.35
C VAL A 19 17.93 14.37 30.10
N PRO A 20 18.36 13.21 29.56
CA PRO A 20 19.06 13.18 28.28
C PRO A 20 18.08 13.51 27.15
N ILE A 21 18.33 14.63 26.48
CA ILE A 21 17.65 15.00 25.23
C ILE A 21 18.27 14.14 24.11
N PRO A 22 17.48 13.38 23.34
CA PRO A 22 17.98 12.75 22.14
C PRO A 22 18.33 13.84 21.13
N ALA A 23 19.63 14.06 20.90
CA ALA A 23 20.12 14.73 19.72
C ALA A 23 20.01 13.73 18.55
N ALA A 24 18.92 13.84 17.79
CA ALA A 24 18.78 13.21 16.50
C ALA A 24 18.17 14.23 15.53
N LEU A 25 19.05 14.78 14.68
CA LEU A 25 18.85 15.16 13.29
C LEU A 25 17.50 15.79 12.90
N ALA A 26 17.52 17.06 12.54
CA ALA A 26 17.49 17.46 11.13
C ALA A 26 17.38 18.99 11.03
N GLU A 27 18.40 19.57 10.41
CA GLU A 27 18.36 20.87 9.75
C GLU A 27 17.09 20.94 8.88
N SER A 28 16.08 21.68 9.32
CA SER A 28 15.01 22.10 8.41
C SER A 28 15.47 23.42 7.83
N GLY A 29 16.04 23.33 6.63
CA GLY A 29 16.54 24.46 5.87
C GLY A 29 15.56 25.63 5.94
N SER A 30 16.09 26.75 6.38
CA SER A 30 15.44 28.05 6.36
C SER A 30 14.77 28.30 5.01
N GLY A 31 13.44 28.29 4.99
CA GLY A 31 12.68 29.07 4.02
C GLY A 31 13.05 30.53 4.26
N HIS A 32 14.06 31.00 3.54
CA HIS A 32 14.62 32.35 3.56
C HIS A 32 13.52 33.38 3.77
N GLU A 33 13.60 34.23 4.81
CA GLU A 33 12.69 35.36 5.07
C GLU A 33 13.26 36.68 4.52
N ASP A 34 13.20 36.92 3.21
CA ASP A 34 13.21 38.30 2.69
C ASP A 34 11.85 38.96 2.95
N SER A 35 11.77 39.67 4.04
CA SER A 35 10.62 40.51 4.41
C SER A 35 10.56 41.78 3.54
N HIS A 36 10.46 41.61 2.22
CA HIS A 36 10.12 42.65 1.25
C HIS A 36 9.09 42.11 0.25
N SER A 37 7.81 42.10 0.64
CA SER A 37 6.66 41.80 -0.25
C SER A 37 6.84 40.58 -1.17
N ARG A 38 7.25 39.44 -0.62
CA ARG A 38 7.37 38.20 -1.39
C ARG A 38 6.02 37.51 -1.50
N ALA A 39 5.71 37.02 -2.69
CA ALA A 39 4.57 36.13 -2.88
C ALA A 39 4.78 34.85 -2.06
N THR A 40 3.71 34.33 -1.47
CA THR A 40 3.74 33.12 -0.64
C THR A 40 2.97 32.02 -1.34
N LEU A 41 3.61 30.87 -1.55
CA LEU A 41 3.02 29.67 -2.13
C LEU A 41 2.80 28.63 -1.04
N SER A 42 1.60 28.08 -0.96
CA SER A 42 1.23 26.98 -0.07
C SER A 42 0.76 25.78 -0.88
N VAL A 43 1.04 24.59 -0.36
CA VAL A 43 0.68 23.31 -0.97
C VAL A 43 -0.10 22.50 0.06
N SER A 44 -1.28 22.01 -0.33
CA SER A 44 -2.13 21.19 0.52
C SER A 44 -2.64 19.96 -0.24
N PRO A 45 -2.40 18.74 0.24
CA PRO A 45 -1.50 18.38 1.34
C PRO A 45 -0.02 18.56 0.95
N SER A 46 0.85 18.82 1.94
CA SER A 46 2.31 18.91 1.73
C SER A 46 2.97 17.55 1.45
N SER A 47 2.27 16.44 1.73
CA SER A 47 2.76 15.08 1.50
C SER A 47 1.71 14.23 0.82
N VAL A 48 2.08 13.56 -0.28
CA VAL A 48 1.11 12.94 -1.18
C VAL A 48 1.71 11.73 -1.91
N ALA A 49 0.90 10.70 -2.21
CA ALA A 49 1.35 9.55 -3.00
C ALA A 49 1.37 9.86 -4.51
N PRO A 50 2.14 9.12 -5.33
CA PRO A 50 2.12 9.24 -6.78
C PRO A 50 0.71 9.05 -7.37
N GLY A 51 0.36 9.86 -8.38
CA GLY A 51 -0.94 9.81 -9.07
C GLY A 51 -2.10 10.46 -8.33
N ARG A 52 -1.80 11.32 -7.35
CA ARG A 52 -2.80 12.07 -6.57
C ARG A 52 -2.76 13.55 -6.93
N GLU A 53 -3.79 14.25 -6.48
CA GLU A 53 -3.99 15.69 -6.61
C GLU A 53 -3.39 16.44 -5.42
N VAL A 54 -2.89 17.66 -5.66
CA VAL A 54 -2.59 18.65 -4.61
C VAL A 54 -3.15 20.02 -4.99
N ASP A 55 -3.61 20.75 -3.98
CA ASP A 55 -4.06 22.13 -4.09
C ASP A 55 -2.90 23.08 -3.87
N LEU A 56 -2.79 24.09 -4.74
CA LEU A 56 -1.80 25.14 -4.70
C LEU A 56 -2.49 26.48 -4.45
N GLU A 57 -2.04 27.20 -3.43
CA GLU A 57 -2.52 28.55 -3.12
C GLU A 57 -1.36 29.54 -3.18
N LEU A 58 -1.50 30.57 -4.01
CA LEU A 58 -0.50 31.60 -4.21
C LEU A 58 -1.07 32.97 -3.80
N SER A 59 -0.45 33.58 -2.81
CA SER A 59 -0.81 34.91 -2.30
C SER A 59 0.29 35.93 -2.56
N GLY A 60 -0.07 37.22 -2.63
CA GLY A 60 0.89 38.30 -2.87
C GLY A 60 1.27 38.53 -4.34
N CYS A 61 0.75 37.74 -5.29
CA CYS A 61 0.81 38.10 -6.71
C CYS A 61 -0.10 39.30 -7.00
N LYS A 62 0.42 40.31 -7.71
CA LYS A 62 -0.40 41.43 -8.21
C LYS A 62 -1.19 41.08 -9.47
N ALA A 63 -0.72 40.09 -10.22
CA ALA A 63 -1.37 39.58 -11.41
C ALA A 63 -2.55 38.66 -11.05
N LYS A 64 -3.51 38.52 -11.97
CA LYS A 64 -4.64 37.58 -11.85
C LYS A 64 -4.31 36.16 -12.31
N GLU A 65 -3.12 35.99 -12.87
CA GLU A 65 -2.64 34.74 -13.45
C GLU A 65 -1.20 34.49 -12.99
N ALA A 66 -0.88 33.24 -12.72
CA ALA A 66 0.47 32.77 -12.47
C ALA A 66 0.66 31.38 -13.09
N LYS A 67 1.91 30.97 -13.27
CA LYS A 67 2.29 29.64 -13.78
C LYS A 67 3.07 28.90 -12.71
N GLY A 68 2.73 27.65 -12.46
CA GLY A 68 3.42 26.75 -11.55
C GLY A 68 4.09 25.61 -12.29
N ASN A 69 5.33 25.27 -11.93
CA ASN A 69 6.04 24.12 -12.47
C ASN A 69 6.73 23.33 -11.37
N SER A 70 6.81 22.01 -11.55
CA SER A 70 7.54 21.08 -10.69
C SER A 70 7.83 19.79 -11.46
N ASP A 71 8.96 19.14 -11.17
CA ASP A 71 9.31 17.84 -11.79
C ASP A 71 8.38 16.70 -11.37
N ALA A 72 7.65 16.87 -10.25
CA ALA A 72 6.62 15.94 -9.80
C ALA A 72 5.29 16.09 -10.55
N PHE A 73 5.05 17.20 -11.23
CA PHE A 73 3.75 17.48 -11.86
C PHE A 73 3.65 16.84 -13.25
N VAL A 74 2.43 16.45 -13.64
CA VAL A 74 2.17 15.94 -14.99
C VAL A 74 2.37 17.03 -16.05
N SER A 75 2.12 18.28 -15.72
CA SER A 75 2.28 19.43 -16.62
C SER A 75 2.40 20.76 -15.86
N GLU A 76 2.79 21.82 -16.57
CA GLU A 76 2.71 23.20 -16.05
C GLU A 76 1.26 23.51 -15.61
N VAL A 77 1.13 24.05 -14.41
CA VAL A 77 -0.14 24.40 -13.79
C VAL A 77 -0.41 25.89 -13.98
N ARG A 78 -1.67 26.24 -14.22
CA ARG A 78 -2.08 27.65 -14.37
C ARG A 78 -2.93 28.07 -13.19
N PHE A 79 -2.46 29.08 -12.48
CA PHE A 79 -3.19 29.69 -11.40
C PHE A 79 -4.27 30.63 -11.93
N SER A 80 -5.44 30.51 -11.33
CA SER A 80 -6.59 31.36 -11.61
C SER A 80 -6.95 32.19 -10.38
N ALA A 81 -7.47 33.39 -10.59
CA ALA A 81 -7.88 34.25 -9.50
C ALA A 81 -9.05 33.63 -8.72
N GLY A 82 -8.86 33.46 -7.42
CA GLY A 82 -9.91 33.11 -6.48
C GLY A 82 -10.51 34.33 -5.80
N ASN A 83 -11.08 34.07 -4.62
CA ASN A 83 -11.56 35.11 -3.72
C ASN A 83 -10.35 35.78 -3.02
N ASP A 84 -10.51 37.00 -2.49
CA ASP A 84 -9.52 37.61 -1.60
C ASP A 84 -8.10 37.87 -2.14
N ARG A 85 -7.94 37.98 -3.47
CA ARG A 85 -6.65 38.23 -4.17
C ARG A 85 -5.64 37.08 -4.01
N THR A 86 -6.11 35.88 -3.68
CA THR A 86 -5.31 34.65 -3.79
C THR A 86 -5.55 34.02 -5.16
N LEU A 87 -4.53 33.34 -5.66
CA LEU A 87 -4.65 32.53 -6.87
C LEU A 87 -4.65 31.06 -6.47
N TYR A 88 -5.52 30.28 -7.10
CA TYR A 88 -5.66 28.85 -6.86
C TYR A 88 -5.33 28.06 -8.11
N ALA A 89 -4.72 26.92 -7.91
CA ALA A 89 -4.55 25.93 -8.93
C ALA A 89 -4.55 24.51 -8.34
N GLU A 90 -4.91 23.56 -9.17
CA GLU A 90 -4.87 22.15 -8.85
C GLU A 90 -3.78 21.48 -9.68
N ALA A 91 -2.99 20.62 -9.05
CA ALA A 91 -1.85 19.95 -9.67
C ALA A 91 -1.91 18.45 -9.46
N SER A 92 -1.86 17.69 -10.56
CA SER A 92 -1.76 16.24 -10.48
C SER A 92 -0.30 15.79 -10.45
N ILE A 93 0.04 14.99 -9.44
CA ILE A 93 1.36 14.36 -9.29
C ILE A 93 1.47 13.19 -10.27
N ARG A 94 2.63 13.08 -10.93
CA ARG A 94 2.97 11.97 -11.80
C ARG A 94 2.80 10.62 -11.11
N SER A 95 2.25 9.64 -11.82
CA SER A 95 2.07 8.28 -11.28
C SER A 95 3.39 7.51 -11.11
N ASP A 96 4.42 7.93 -11.82
CA ASP A 96 5.78 7.39 -11.79
C ASP A 96 6.76 8.29 -11.01
N ALA A 97 6.27 9.30 -10.29
CA ALA A 97 7.11 10.11 -9.41
C ALA A 97 7.79 9.24 -8.36
N GLU A 98 9.10 9.39 -8.23
CA GLU A 98 9.87 8.72 -7.18
C GLU A 98 9.56 9.38 -5.83
N PRO A 99 9.63 8.63 -4.72
CA PRO A 99 9.48 9.22 -3.40
C PRO A 99 10.62 10.22 -3.13
N GLY A 100 10.28 11.41 -2.67
CA GLY A 100 11.24 12.48 -2.42
C GLY A 100 10.59 13.84 -2.28
N ASP A 101 11.40 14.85 -2.00
CA ASP A 101 10.97 16.24 -1.93
C ASP A 101 11.14 16.89 -3.30
N TYR A 102 10.08 17.54 -3.78
CA TYR A 102 10.05 18.24 -5.05
C TYR A 102 9.77 19.71 -4.83
N ASP A 103 10.60 20.55 -5.46
CA ASP A 103 10.39 21.98 -5.47
C ASP A 103 9.30 22.36 -6.47
N VAL A 104 8.43 23.26 -6.03
CA VAL A 104 7.37 23.86 -6.82
C VAL A 104 7.69 25.33 -6.97
N GLU A 105 7.93 25.77 -8.21
CA GLU A 105 8.15 27.17 -8.54
C GLU A 105 6.88 27.76 -9.16
N ALA A 106 6.39 28.86 -8.59
CA ALA A 106 5.32 29.66 -9.15
C ALA A 106 5.82 31.03 -9.57
N ILE A 107 5.46 31.45 -10.79
CA ILE A 107 5.85 32.73 -11.38
C ILE A 107 4.59 33.53 -11.68
N CYS A 108 4.44 34.68 -11.03
CA CYS A 108 3.35 35.62 -11.32
C CYS A 108 3.52 36.19 -12.74
N LYS A 109 2.40 36.42 -13.44
CA LYS A 109 2.38 37.11 -14.74
C LYS A 109 2.33 38.64 -14.56
N ASP A 110 3.22 39.18 -13.73
CA ASP A 110 3.42 40.61 -13.51
C ASP A 110 4.70 41.10 -14.20
N ASP A 111 4.91 42.41 -14.29
CA ASP A 111 6.07 43.01 -14.97
C ASP A 111 7.42 42.57 -14.37
N LYS A 112 7.40 42.12 -13.12
CA LYS A 112 8.59 41.72 -12.37
C LYS A 112 8.82 40.20 -12.33
N HIS A 113 7.88 39.41 -12.87
CA HIS A 113 7.89 37.95 -12.77
C HIS A 113 8.17 37.47 -11.34
N THR A 114 7.37 37.97 -10.38
CA THR A 114 7.55 37.66 -8.97
C THR A 114 7.48 36.14 -8.78
N LYS A 115 8.51 35.58 -8.12
CA LYS A 115 8.65 34.14 -7.89
C LYS A 115 8.25 33.77 -6.47
N ALA A 116 7.62 32.61 -6.32
CA ALA A 116 7.35 31.97 -5.05
C ALA A 116 7.70 30.48 -5.16
N THR A 117 8.25 29.92 -4.08
CA THR A 117 8.65 28.52 -4.03
C THR A 117 7.98 27.82 -2.86
N ALA A 118 7.62 26.56 -3.06
CA ALA A 118 7.14 25.67 -2.02
C ALA A 118 7.68 24.26 -2.29
N THR A 119 7.60 23.39 -1.28
CA THR A 119 8.05 22.00 -1.40
C THR A 119 6.87 21.07 -1.22
N VAL A 120 6.79 20.04 -2.07
CA VAL A 120 5.83 18.94 -1.95
C VAL A 120 6.59 17.63 -1.81
N THR A 121 6.23 16.84 -0.79
CA THR A 121 6.86 15.54 -0.53
C THR A 121 6.04 14.44 -1.18
N VAL A 122 6.62 13.74 -2.15
CA VAL A 122 6.04 12.52 -2.70
C VAL A 122 6.41 11.36 -1.77
N VAL A 123 5.40 10.74 -1.15
CA VAL A 123 5.61 9.59 -0.27
C VAL A 123 5.55 8.28 -1.04
N HIS A 124 6.04 7.20 -0.42
CA HIS A 124 5.92 5.86 -1.01
C HIS A 124 4.43 5.52 -1.22
N ARG A 125 4.10 4.99 -2.41
CA ARG A 125 2.76 4.46 -2.65
C ARG A 125 2.60 3.18 -1.83
N GLU A 126 1.92 3.28 -0.68
CA GLU A 126 1.43 2.09 0.00
C GLU A 126 0.47 1.38 -0.95
N ARG A 127 0.86 0.21 -1.44
CA ARG A 127 -0.05 -0.65 -2.18
C ARG A 127 -1.06 -1.15 -1.16
N PRO A 128 -2.37 -0.92 -1.36
CA PRO A 128 -3.38 -1.52 -0.49
C PRO A 128 -3.19 -3.03 -0.51
N MET A 129 -2.65 -3.57 0.58
CA MET A 129 -2.57 -5.01 0.78
C MET A 129 -3.97 -5.46 1.17
N PRO A 130 -4.53 -6.52 0.54
CA PRO A 130 -5.83 -7.04 0.93
C PRO A 130 -5.82 -7.41 2.41
N VAL A 131 -6.62 -6.72 3.23
CA VAL A 131 -6.62 -6.88 4.71
C VAL A 131 -7.30 -8.19 5.15
N ALA A 132 -7.91 -8.90 4.21
CA ALA A 132 -8.36 -10.26 4.43
C ALA A 132 -8.28 -11.03 3.10
N PRO A 133 -7.81 -12.30 3.11
CA PRO A 133 -8.12 -13.23 2.05
C PRO A 133 -9.64 -13.23 1.88
N VAL A 134 -10.14 -12.76 0.74
CA VAL A 134 -11.51 -13.10 0.38
C VAL A 134 -11.55 -14.61 0.25
N HIS A 135 -12.55 -15.25 0.85
CA HIS A 135 -12.93 -16.60 0.46
C HIS A 135 -13.52 -16.52 -0.97
N ALA A 136 -12.67 -16.22 -1.96
CA ALA A 136 -12.91 -16.65 -3.31
C ALA A 136 -12.84 -18.17 -3.22
N GLY A 137 -14.00 -18.81 -3.05
CA GLY A 137 -14.15 -20.24 -2.93
C GLY A 137 -13.61 -20.93 -4.19
N GLY A 138 -12.30 -21.11 -4.25
CA GLY A 138 -11.63 -22.09 -5.09
C GLY A 138 -11.86 -23.43 -4.42
N GLY A 139 -13.00 -24.06 -4.74
CA GLY A 139 -13.35 -25.37 -4.23
C GLY A 139 -12.22 -26.37 -4.44
N GLY A 140 -11.95 -27.17 -3.41
CA GLY A 140 -10.88 -28.16 -3.41
C GLY A 140 -11.04 -29.23 -4.50
N THR A 141 -10.40 -29.02 -5.64
CA THR A 141 -10.27 -30.04 -6.69
C THR A 141 -8.83 -30.51 -6.89
N ALA A 142 -7.91 -30.17 -5.99
CA ALA A 142 -6.49 -30.54 -6.09
C ALA A 142 -6.02 -31.56 -5.04
N VAL A 143 -6.94 -32.22 -4.34
CA VAL A 143 -6.62 -33.41 -3.53
C VAL A 143 -7.57 -34.52 -4.01
N LEU A 144 -7.03 -35.73 -4.16
CA LEU A 144 -7.65 -36.94 -4.72
C LEU A 144 -7.42 -37.19 -6.24
N ALA A 145 -6.16 -37.12 -6.69
CA ALA A 145 -5.71 -37.96 -7.81
C ALA A 145 -4.45 -38.76 -7.48
N SER A 146 -4.02 -38.78 -6.21
CA SER A 146 -2.72 -39.33 -5.81
C SER A 146 -2.73 -39.93 -4.40
N GLU A 147 -3.79 -40.62 -4.00
CA GLU A 147 -3.69 -41.60 -2.90
C GLU A 147 -4.22 -42.92 -3.45
N THR A 148 -3.26 -43.72 -3.87
CA THR A 148 -3.26 -45.19 -3.80
C THR A 148 -4.63 -45.85 -3.87
N ALA A 149 -4.85 -46.50 -5.00
CA ALA A 149 -5.64 -47.72 -5.09
C ALA A 149 -5.01 -48.83 -4.22
N ASP A 150 -4.95 -48.63 -2.90
CA ASP A 150 -4.79 -49.69 -1.93
C ASP A 150 -6.19 -50.25 -1.63
N GLN A 151 -6.61 -51.13 -2.54
CA GLN A 151 -7.28 -52.40 -2.24
C GLN A 151 -8.16 -52.42 -0.99
N ASP A 152 -9.22 -51.63 -0.93
CA ASP A 152 -10.37 -51.96 -0.08
C ASP A 152 -11.22 -52.99 -0.84
N GLY A 153 -10.79 -54.25 -0.77
CA GLY A 153 -11.38 -55.36 -1.49
C GLY A 153 -12.82 -55.63 -1.05
N PRO A 154 -13.70 -56.09 -1.95
CA PRO A 154 -15.05 -56.49 -1.58
C PRO A 154 -14.94 -57.63 -0.57
N GLY A 155 -15.53 -57.45 0.62
CA GLY A 155 -15.32 -58.33 1.79
C GLY A 155 -15.43 -59.83 1.50
N THR A 156 -14.86 -60.66 2.38
CA THR A 156 -14.65 -62.12 2.24
C THR A 156 -15.79 -62.91 1.59
N THR A 157 -17.05 -62.49 1.73
CA THR A 157 -18.21 -63.07 1.06
C THR A 157 -18.15 -62.96 -0.47
N HIS A 158 -17.68 -61.85 -1.03
CA HIS A 158 -17.56 -61.66 -2.48
C HIS A 158 -16.40 -62.44 -3.10
N GLU A 159 -15.30 -62.61 -2.35
CA GLU A 159 -14.17 -63.45 -2.77
C GLU A 159 -14.61 -64.92 -2.93
N VAL A 160 -15.38 -65.43 -1.96
CA VAL A 160 -15.92 -66.81 -2.01
C VAL A 160 -16.87 -66.99 -3.20
N ILE A 161 -17.72 -66.00 -3.49
CA ILE A 161 -18.64 -66.05 -4.64
C ILE A 161 -17.85 -66.02 -5.95
N GLY A 162 -16.83 -65.17 -6.06
CA GLY A 162 -15.97 -65.08 -7.24
C GLY A 162 -15.23 -66.39 -7.53
N LEU A 163 -14.65 -67.01 -6.49
CA LEU A 163 -13.94 -68.28 -6.60
C LEU A 163 -14.87 -69.43 -6.97
N ALA A 164 -16.08 -69.46 -6.42
CA ALA A 164 -17.10 -70.46 -6.77
C ALA A 164 -17.48 -70.36 -8.26
N MET A 165 -17.72 -69.15 -8.78
CA MET A 165 -18.05 -68.96 -10.19
C MET A 165 -16.90 -69.35 -11.13
N ALA A 166 -15.66 -69.06 -10.75
CA ALA A 166 -14.48 -69.46 -11.52
C ALA A 166 -14.33 -71.00 -11.62
N ALA A 167 -14.58 -71.71 -10.51
CA ALA A 167 -14.54 -73.18 -10.49
C ALA A 167 -15.61 -73.79 -11.40
N VAL A 168 -16.84 -73.26 -11.38
CA VAL A 168 -17.93 -73.73 -12.25
C VAL A 168 -17.58 -73.51 -13.73
N ALA A 169 -17.02 -72.36 -14.08
CA ALA A 169 -16.58 -72.07 -15.44
C ALA A 169 -15.49 -73.04 -15.92
N ALA A 170 -14.52 -73.36 -15.06
CA ALA A 170 -13.46 -74.33 -15.39
C ALA A 170 -14.03 -75.73 -15.67
N VAL A 171 -14.98 -76.20 -14.85
CA VAL A 171 -15.66 -77.49 -15.07
C VAL A 171 -16.47 -77.48 -16.36
N ALA A 172 -17.18 -76.39 -16.66
CA ALA A 172 -17.96 -76.26 -17.90
C ALA A 172 -17.06 -76.30 -19.14
N VAL A 173 -15.90 -75.63 -19.11
CA VAL A 173 -14.91 -75.66 -20.20
C VAL A 173 -14.29 -77.03 -20.35
N ALA A 174 -13.91 -77.69 -19.25
CA ALA A 174 -13.40 -79.07 -19.28
C ALA A 174 -14.43 -80.02 -19.89
N TYR A 175 -15.68 -79.99 -19.42
CA TYR A 175 -16.76 -80.81 -19.96
C TYR A 175 -17.01 -80.53 -21.45
N ARG A 176 -17.07 -79.25 -21.85
CA ARG A 176 -17.25 -78.86 -23.25
C ARG A 176 -16.09 -79.30 -24.13
N SER A 177 -14.87 -79.27 -23.62
CA SER A 177 -13.68 -79.74 -24.35
C SER A 177 -13.70 -81.25 -24.56
N VAL A 178 -14.08 -82.04 -23.55
CA VAL A 178 -14.25 -83.50 -23.67
C VAL A 178 -15.37 -83.83 -24.64
N ARG A 179 -16.49 -83.10 -24.59
CA ARG A 179 -17.62 -83.31 -25.50
C ARG A 179 -17.27 -82.94 -26.95
N ARG A 180 -16.47 -81.89 -27.17
CA ARG A 180 -15.96 -81.52 -28.50
C ARG A 180 -14.89 -82.47 -29.03
N ARG A 181 -14.18 -83.18 -28.16
CA ARG A 181 -13.16 -84.19 -28.52
C ARG A 181 -13.75 -85.58 -28.79
N ARG A 182 -15.09 -85.73 -28.88
CA ARG A 182 -15.67 -86.89 -29.57
C ARG A 182 -15.67 -86.58 -31.07
N PRO A 183 -14.71 -87.08 -31.87
CA PRO A 183 -14.84 -87.02 -33.31
C PRO A 183 -16.12 -87.75 -33.71
N ALA A 184 -16.87 -87.17 -34.63
CA ALA A 184 -17.83 -87.93 -35.41
C ALA A 184 -17.05 -89.04 -36.11
N ALA A 185 -17.39 -90.29 -35.79
CA ALA A 185 -17.02 -91.41 -36.64
C ALA A 185 -17.94 -91.36 -37.85
N ASP A 186 -17.43 -90.77 -38.94
CA ASP A 186 -17.51 -91.27 -40.33
C ASP A 186 -16.66 -90.38 -41.25
#